data_AF-A0A3M1LUJ5-F1
#
_entry.id   AF-A0A3M1LUJ5-F1
#
_cell.length_a   1.000
_cell.length_b   1.000
_cell.length_c   1.000
_cell.angle_alpha   90.00
_cell.angle_beta   90.00
_cell.angle_gamma   90.00
#
_symmetry.space_group_name_H-M   'P 1'
#
loop_
_entity.id
_entity.type
_entity.pdbx_description
1 polymer ?
#
loop_
_entity_poly.entity_id
_entity_poly.type
_entity_poly.pdbx_seq_one_letter_code
_entity_poly.pdbx_strand_id
1 'polypeptide(L)'
;MSAWWLYAVLGGAIAAMIGLLRRRWRSRRALEARVAELTALSQAGRAILEAPPDVDRLCELIYQQASQIVDTSNFQLGLFEDGQYRIKVWVRRGERQPPASFDLTGNGGLVGWMRESRQPLLVHDFHRELNRLPARPRYVSDDPPRSAIFVPLIAQERVIGAMAIQSYRPAAFTPDHQRLLSIIANQAAAAIENARLFQQAQRRARQLTLIGQVSRQVTAVLELDELFRRVVTLIHQTFGYYHVALCTVDEAGQEVLFQASLRPELEGLRLPLGEGLVGSVAQSGEPALVNDVSQDERYLFLAALPEARSELVVPLKVEERVLGVLDVQSDRLGAFSEDDLFILETLADQVAIAIQEARMYAQAQERARHLAAISEVGQAVVSILDLDRLLDQVVTLVQARLGYPYVSLFVVSEDEEMVRCQAGIGEGGRSFLLRGRAYRLDDPYPVPWVAVHGEPVLTPDLHQDPRWRTGTGSEAVRSVLAVPLKIGKRVIGVLEVQSEEAEAFGEEDRFLLQTLADTVAVALR
;
A
#
# COMPACT_ATOMS: atom_id res chain seq x y z
N MET A 1 47.09 -38.80 -91.15
CA MET A 1 46.27 -37.97 -90.23
C MET A 1 47.09 -36.76 -89.84
N SER A 2 46.65 -35.56 -90.24
CA SER A 2 47.41 -34.31 -90.19
C SER A 2 47.45 -33.68 -88.79
N ALA A 3 48.59 -33.09 -88.43
CA ALA A 3 48.84 -32.41 -87.14
C ALA A 3 47.75 -31.37 -86.76
N TRP A 4 47.05 -30.81 -87.74
CA TRP A 4 45.90 -29.91 -87.56
C TRP A 4 44.74 -30.49 -86.73
N TRP A 5 44.51 -31.81 -86.77
CA TRP A 5 43.46 -32.45 -85.98
C TRP A 5 43.82 -32.52 -84.48
N LEU A 6 45.11 -32.70 -84.16
CA LEU A 6 45.57 -32.72 -82.76
C LEU A 6 45.47 -31.32 -82.13
N TYR A 7 45.80 -30.26 -82.86
CA TYR A 7 45.67 -28.88 -82.39
C TYR A 7 44.21 -28.45 -82.15
N ALA A 8 43.28 -28.90 -82.99
CA ALA A 8 41.85 -28.61 -82.82
C ALA A 8 41.26 -29.30 -81.57
N VAL A 9 41.63 -30.56 -81.32
CA VAL A 9 41.18 -31.31 -80.14
C VAL A 9 41.81 -30.75 -78.85
N LEU A 10 43.10 -30.41 -78.86
CA LEU A 10 43.75 -29.74 -77.72
C LEU A 10 43.15 -28.35 -77.45
N GLY A 11 42.87 -27.56 -78.49
CA GLY A 11 42.25 -26.23 -78.36
C GLY A 11 40.84 -26.31 -77.75
N GLY A 12 40.04 -27.29 -78.16
CA GLY A 12 38.71 -27.54 -77.59
C GLY A 12 38.76 -27.98 -76.12
N ALA A 13 39.71 -28.85 -75.75
CA ALA A 13 39.90 -29.29 -74.37
C ALA A 13 40.37 -28.15 -73.45
N ILE A 14 41.28 -27.29 -73.92
CA ILE A 14 41.75 -26.12 -73.18
C ILE A 14 40.62 -25.09 -73.00
N ALA A 15 39.82 -24.83 -74.04
CA ALA A 15 38.67 -23.92 -73.96
C ALA A 15 37.59 -24.42 -72.99
N ALA A 16 37.30 -25.73 -72.99
CA ALA A 16 36.37 -26.35 -72.05
C ALA A 16 36.89 -26.27 -70.60
N MET A 17 38.18 -26.50 -70.40
CA MET A 17 38.83 -26.41 -69.08
C MET A 17 38.86 -24.96 -68.54
N ILE A 18 39.13 -23.97 -69.39
CA ILE A 18 39.04 -22.54 -69.04
C ILE A 18 37.59 -22.16 -68.71
N GLY A 19 36.61 -22.69 -69.45
CA GLY A 19 35.18 -22.49 -69.19
C GLY A 19 34.73 -23.04 -67.83
N LEU A 20 35.16 -24.26 -67.50
CA LEU A 20 34.92 -24.90 -66.20
C LEU A 20 35.59 -24.15 -65.05
N LEU A 21 36.84 -23.72 -65.22
CA LEU A 21 37.56 -22.93 -64.23
C LEU A 21 36.91 -21.56 -64.01
N ARG A 22 36.47 -20.87 -65.07
CA ARG A 22 35.69 -19.61 -64.96
C ARG A 22 34.37 -19.81 -64.22
N ARG A 23 33.64 -20.90 -64.49
CA ARG A 23 32.38 -21.23 -63.81
C ARG A 23 32.61 -21.49 -62.32
N ARG A 24 33.65 -22.27 -61.99
CA ARG A 24 34.05 -22.60 -60.61
C ARG A 24 34.54 -21.36 -59.85
N TRP A 25 35.29 -20.47 -60.49
CA TRP A 25 35.71 -19.18 -59.92
C TRP A 25 34.54 -18.24 -59.63
N ARG A 26 33.57 -18.13 -60.55
CA ARG A 26 32.35 -17.33 -60.33
C ARG A 26 31.49 -17.89 -59.20
N SER A 27 31.30 -19.22 -59.15
CA SER A 27 30.56 -19.88 -58.06
C SER A 27 31.26 -19.72 -56.71
N ARG A 28 32.59 -19.80 -56.67
CA ARG A 28 33.36 -19.63 -55.43
C ARG A 28 33.32 -18.19 -54.92
N ARG A 29 33.47 -17.19 -55.80
CA ARG A 29 33.27 -15.77 -55.45
C ARG A 29 31.84 -15.47 -54.96
N ALA A 30 30.83 -16.05 -55.60
CA ALA A 30 29.44 -15.87 -55.16
C ALA A 30 29.17 -16.54 -53.81
N LEU A 31 29.81 -17.67 -53.52
CA LEU A 31 29.73 -18.35 -52.23
C LEU A 31 30.47 -17.57 -51.13
N GLU A 32 31.68 -17.08 -51.41
CA GLU A 32 32.47 -16.26 -50.48
C GLU A 32 31.75 -14.94 -50.15
N ALA A 33 31.14 -14.29 -51.14
CA ALA A 33 30.32 -13.10 -50.92
C ALA A 33 29.09 -13.40 -50.03
N ARG A 34 28.39 -14.53 -50.27
CA ARG A 34 27.26 -14.97 -49.42
C ARG A 34 27.69 -15.31 -47.99
N VAL A 35 28.84 -15.96 -47.82
CA VAL A 35 29.38 -16.29 -46.49
C VAL A 35 29.78 -15.01 -45.75
N ALA A 36 30.43 -14.06 -46.41
CA ALA A 36 30.79 -12.77 -45.81
C ALA A 36 29.55 -11.95 -45.42
N GLU A 37 28.52 -11.91 -46.28
CA GLU A 37 27.23 -11.27 -46.02
C GLU A 37 26.52 -11.88 -44.80
N LEU A 38 26.43 -13.22 -44.74
CA LEU A 38 25.83 -13.94 -43.61
C LEU A 38 26.63 -13.75 -42.32
N THR A 39 27.96 -13.66 -42.40
CA THR A 39 28.81 -13.42 -41.23
C THR A 39 28.63 -12.01 -40.69
N ALA A 40 28.56 -11.01 -41.58
CA ALA A 40 28.30 -9.62 -41.20
C ALA A 40 26.91 -9.47 -40.55
N LEU A 41 25.88 -10.12 -41.11
CA LEU A 41 24.54 -10.15 -40.53
C LEU A 41 24.49 -10.87 -39.17
N SER A 42 25.23 -11.97 -39.03
CA SER A 42 25.29 -12.72 -37.76
C SER A 42 26.03 -11.91 -36.68
N GLN A 43 27.11 -11.21 -37.03
CA GLN A 43 27.83 -10.32 -36.12
C GLN A 43 26.99 -9.11 -35.72
N ALA A 44 26.29 -8.48 -36.67
CA ALA A 44 25.37 -7.37 -36.41
C ALA A 44 24.26 -7.77 -35.44
N GLY A 45 23.63 -8.94 -35.66
CA GLY A 45 22.60 -9.46 -34.78
C GLY A 45 23.10 -9.78 -33.39
N ARG A 46 24.31 -10.33 -33.29
CA ARG A 46 24.93 -10.65 -32.00
C ARG A 46 25.30 -9.39 -31.22
N ALA A 47 25.82 -8.35 -31.87
CA ALA A 47 26.13 -7.06 -31.24
C ALA A 47 24.86 -6.35 -30.71
N ILE A 48 23.73 -6.49 -31.41
CA ILE A 48 22.43 -5.96 -30.97
C ILE A 48 21.90 -6.74 -29.76
N LEU A 49 22.08 -8.06 -29.72
CA LEU A 49 21.63 -8.91 -28.61
C LEU A 49 22.52 -8.80 -27.35
N GLU A 50 23.82 -8.56 -27.52
CA GLU A 50 24.79 -8.40 -26.41
C GLU A 50 24.85 -6.96 -25.87
N ALA A 51 24.17 -6.01 -26.51
CA ALA A 51 24.14 -4.61 -26.07
C ALA A 51 23.43 -4.45 -24.72
N PRO A 52 23.83 -3.46 -23.89
CA PRO A 52 23.07 -3.08 -22.69
C PRO A 52 21.60 -2.78 -23.04
N PRO A 53 20.65 -3.07 -22.12
CA PRO A 53 19.21 -2.86 -22.33
C PRO A 53 18.83 -1.38 -22.27
N ASP A 54 19.31 -0.62 -23.25
CA ASP A 54 19.05 0.79 -23.48
C ASP A 54 18.47 0.97 -24.88
N VAL A 55 17.22 1.42 -24.94
CA VAL A 55 16.45 1.53 -26.19
C VAL A 55 17.09 2.54 -27.15
N ASP A 56 17.58 3.68 -26.65
CA ASP A 56 18.15 4.72 -27.50
C ASP A 56 19.50 4.24 -28.07
N ARG A 57 20.32 3.56 -27.26
CA ARG A 57 21.57 2.96 -27.73
C ARG A 57 21.34 1.87 -28.76
N LEU A 58 20.31 1.03 -28.58
CA LEU A 58 19.92 0.03 -29.56
C LEU A 58 19.47 0.69 -30.87
N CYS A 59 18.69 1.78 -30.81
CA CYS A 59 18.31 2.55 -31.99
C CYS A 59 19.52 3.11 -32.76
N GLU A 60 20.55 3.60 -32.06
CA GLU A 60 21.81 4.02 -32.70
C GLU A 60 22.53 2.87 -33.40
N LEU A 61 22.60 1.70 -32.75
CA LEU A 61 23.25 0.53 -33.33
C LEU A 61 22.55 0.09 -34.60
N ILE A 62 21.21 0.11 -34.62
CA ILE A 62 20.42 -0.19 -35.83
C ILE A 62 20.78 0.76 -36.97
N TYR A 63 20.86 2.06 -36.68
CA TYR A 63 21.25 3.07 -37.67
C TYR A 63 22.67 2.81 -38.21
N GLN A 64 23.63 2.49 -37.34
CA GLN A 64 24.99 2.16 -37.75
C GLN A 64 25.04 0.91 -38.64
N GLN A 65 24.28 -0.13 -38.31
CA GLN A 65 24.20 -1.35 -39.12
C GLN A 65 23.53 -1.11 -40.47
N ALA A 66 22.43 -0.34 -40.51
CA ALA A 66 21.78 0.03 -41.77
C ALA A 66 22.72 0.83 -42.70
N SER A 67 23.56 1.70 -42.11
CA SER A 67 24.53 2.52 -42.83
C SER A 67 25.67 1.70 -43.47
N GLN A 68 25.89 0.46 -43.05
CA GLN A 68 26.84 -0.45 -43.68
C GLN A 68 26.28 -1.14 -44.92
N ILE A 69 24.95 -1.14 -45.10
CA ILE A 69 24.26 -1.83 -46.20
C ILE A 69 23.84 -0.85 -47.28
N VAL A 70 23.27 0.29 -46.89
CA VAL A 70 22.74 1.30 -47.82
C VAL A 70 23.15 2.70 -47.42
N ASP A 71 23.07 3.63 -48.37
CA ASP A 71 23.19 5.06 -48.09
C ASP A 71 22.03 5.53 -47.20
N THR A 72 22.36 5.95 -45.98
CA THR A 72 21.42 6.41 -44.95
C THR A 72 21.40 7.94 -44.82
N SER A 73 21.81 8.67 -45.86
CA SER A 73 21.73 10.14 -45.91
C SER A 73 20.32 10.67 -45.63
N ASN A 74 19.27 9.88 -45.90
CA ASN A 74 17.93 10.15 -45.39
C ASN A 74 17.38 8.88 -44.70
N PHE A 75 17.40 8.89 -43.38
CA PHE A 75 17.08 7.74 -42.54
C PHE A 75 16.16 8.16 -41.40
N GLN A 76 15.18 7.31 -41.10
CA GLN A 76 14.28 7.46 -39.98
C GLN A 76 14.11 6.11 -39.29
N LEU A 77 14.24 6.11 -37.97
CA LEU A 77 13.85 5.02 -37.11
C LEU A 77 12.97 5.58 -36.00
N GLY A 78 11.73 5.13 -35.95
CA GLY A 78 10.80 5.53 -34.90
C GLY A 78 10.12 4.34 -34.26
N LEU A 79 9.67 4.55 -33.02
CA LEU A 79 8.97 3.57 -32.21
C LEU A 79 7.55 4.07 -31.91
N PHE A 80 6.61 3.14 -31.81
CA PHE A 80 5.26 3.44 -31.34
C PHE A 80 5.27 3.44 -29.81
N GLU A 81 4.97 4.60 -29.21
CA GLU A 81 4.97 4.86 -27.77
C GLU A 81 3.75 5.72 -27.43
N ASP A 82 2.94 5.28 -26.46
CA ASP A 82 1.79 6.04 -25.92
C ASP A 82 0.80 6.53 -27.00
N GLY A 83 0.54 5.69 -28.01
CA GLY A 83 -0.34 6.04 -29.13
C GLY A 83 0.30 6.94 -30.20
N GLN A 84 1.51 7.46 -29.96
CA GLN A 84 2.27 8.29 -30.89
C GLN A 84 3.41 7.53 -31.56
N TYR A 85 3.90 8.05 -32.69
CA TYR A 85 5.12 7.59 -33.34
C TYR A 85 6.27 8.54 -33.03
N ARG A 86 7.18 8.12 -32.15
CA ARG A 86 8.34 8.91 -31.74
C ARG A 86 9.56 8.50 -32.56
N ILE A 87 10.15 9.46 -33.27
CA ILE A 87 11.38 9.21 -34.03
C ILE A 87 12.57 9.26 -33.07
N LYS A 88 13.28 8.14 -32.96
CA LYS A 88 14.48 7.97 -32.11
C LYS A 88 15.75 8.35 -32.86
N VAL A 89 15.82 8.03 -34.15
CA VAL A 89 16.92 8.45 -35.03
C VAL A 89 16.35 9.08 -36.29
N TRP A 90 16.77 10.31 -36.56
CA TRP A 90 16.36 11.04 -37.75
C TRP A 90 17.58 11.69 -38.41
N VAL A 91 17.85 11.31 -39.65
CA VAL A 91 18.91 11.87 -40.49
C VAL A 91 18.28 12.34 -41.80
N ARG A 92 18.64 13.55 -42.24
CA ARG A 92 18.18 14.14 -43.49
C ARG A 92 19.35 14.83 -44.16
N ARG A 93 19.59 14.52 -45.44
CA ARG A 93 20.76 14.98 -46.22
C ARG A 93 22.09 14.81 -45.48
N GLY A 94 22.23 13.71 -44.72
CA GLY A 94 23.42 13.39 -43.92
C GLY A 94 23.49 14.10 -42.57
N GLU A 95 22.58 15.03 -42.27
CA GLU A 95 22.55 15.79 -41.03
C GLU A 95 21.51 15.25 -40.06
N ARG A 96 21.90 15.16 -38.78
CA ARG A 96 21.01 14.68 -37.72
C ARG A 96 19.98 15.73 -37.36
N GLN A 97 18.73 15.31 -37.33
CA GLN A 97 17.59 16.17 -37.02
C GLN A 97 17.20 16.03 -35.54
N PRO A 98 16.56 17.06 -34.95
CA PRO A 98 16.04 16.98 -33.59
C PRO A 98 14.96 15.89 -33.46
N PRO A 99 14.75 15.33 -32.25
CA PRO A 99 13.67 14.39 -31.99
C PRO A 99 12.31 14.97 -32.36
N ALA A 100 11.43 14.14 -32.93
CA ALA A 100 10.08 14.54 -33.31
C ALA A 100 9.09 13.41 -33.01
N SER A 101 7.88 13.81 -32.62
CA SER A 101 6.76 12.89 -32.37
C SER A 101 5.63 13.23 -33.34
N PHE A 102 5.05 12.19 -33.93
CA PHE A 102 3.95 12.32 -34.87
C PHE A 102 2.75 11.56 -34.35
N ASP A 103 1.61 12.24 -34.35
CA ASP A 103 0.33 11.56 -34.18
C ASP A 103 -0.03 10.88 -35.51
N LEU A 104 -0.25 9.57 -35.43
CA LEU A 104 -0.66 8.75 -36.56
C LEU A 104 -2.13 8.30 -36.45
N THR A 105 -2.92 8.87 -35.53
CA THR A 105 -4.36 8.66 -35.48
C THR A 105 -5.00 9.14 -36.81
N GLY A 106 -5.73 8.26 -37.49
CA GLY A 106 -6.30 8.50 -38.83
C GLY A 106 -5.47 7.94 -39.99
N ASN A 107 -5.32 8.69 -41.09
CA ASN A 107 -4.56 8.27 -42.27
C ASN A 107 -3.04 8.36 -42.02
N GLY A 108 -2.49 7.35 -41.34
CA GLY A 108 -1.08 7.24 -40.94
C GLY A 108 -0.07 7.09 -42.09
N GLY A 109 -0.50 7.24 -43.34
CA GLY A 109 0.32 7.11 -44.53
C GLY A 109 0.98 5.75 -44.65
N LEU A 110 2.17 5.69 -45.25
CA LEU A 110 2.89 4.42 -45.45
C LEU A 110 3.37 3.78 -44.14
N VAL A 111 3.71 4.58 -43.12
CA VAL A 111 4.12 4.06 -41.80
C VAL A 111 2.93 3.48 -41.05
N GLY A 112 1.76 4.12 -41.11
CA GLY A 112 0.50 3.59 -40.57
C GLY A 112 0.07 2.31 -41.26
N TRP A 113 0.07 2.29 -42.61
CA TRP A 113 -0.22 1.06 -43.35
C TRP A 113 0.73 -0.08 -42.99
N MET A 114 2.04 0.19 -42.86
CA MET A 114 3.03 -0.81 -42.48
C MET A 114 2.80 -1.37 -41.07
N ARG A 115 2.34 -0.52 -40.14
CA ARG A 115 1.95 -0.92 -38.77
C ARG A 115 0.78 -1.92 -38.80
N GLU A 116 -0.19 -1.71 -39.68
CA GLU A 116 -1.38 -2.54 -39.82
C GLU A 116 -1.10 -3.82 -40.62
N SER A 117 -0.43 -3.70 -41.77
CA SER A 117 -0.16 -4.82 -42.69
C SER A 117 0.97 -5.72 -42.22
N ARG A 118 1.88 -5.20 -41.38
CA ARG A 118 3.12 -5.86 -40.93
C ARG A 118 4.06 -6.23 -42.08
N GLN A 119 3.89 -5.62 -43.26
CA GLN A 119 4.68 -5.93 -44.45
C GLN A 119 5.70 -4.84 -44.75
N PRO A 120 6.95 -5.21 -45.11
CA PRO A 120 7.91 -4.25 -45.64
C PRO A 120 7.48 -3.77 -47.04
N LEU A 121 7.90 -2.55 -47.41
CA LEU A 121 7.59 -1.93 -48.69
C LEU A 121 8.86 -1.36 -49.33
N LEU A 122 9.11 -1.75 -50.57
CA LEU A 122 10.14 -1.15 -51.43
C LEU A 122 9.45 -0.36 -52.53
N VAL A 123 9.80 0.92 -52.64
CA VAL A 123 9.32 1.82 -53.67
C VAL A 123 10.51 2.20 -54.56
N HIS A 124 10.45 1.87 -55.84
CA HIS A 124 11.53 2.16 -56.78
C HIS A 124 11.45 3.59 -57.33
N ASP A 125 10.25 4.10 -57.63
CA ASP A 125 10.03 5.49 -58.00
C ASP A 125 8.65 6.00 -57.56
N PHE A 126 8.59 6.80 -56.49
CA PHE A 126 7.37 7.41 -55.98
C PHE A 126 6.59 8.17 -57.05
N HIS A 127 7.27 8.83 -58.00
CA HIS A 127 6.59 9.58 -59.05
C HIS A 127 5.82 8.68 -60.02
N ARG A 128 6.29 7.45 -60.23
CA ARG A 128 5.67 6.48 -61.16
C ARG A 128 4.69 5.56 -60.44
N GLU A 129 4.93 5.28 -59.18
CA GLU A 129 4.22 4.26 -58.41
C GLU A 129 3.14 4.84 -57.49
N LEU A 130 3.02 6.18 -57.37
CA LEU A 130 2.14 6.85 -56.40
C LEU A 130 0.71 6.30 -56.35
N ASN A 131 0.10 6.03 -57.50
CA ASN A 131 -1.27 5.53 -57.61
C ASN A 131 -1.42 4.02 -57.30
N ARG A 132 -0.31 3.30 -57.17
CA ARG A 132 -0.25 1.86 -56.86
C ARG A 132 0.19 1.59 -55.43
N LEU A 133 0.58 2.62 -54.68
CA LEU A 133 0.98 2.48 -53.29
C LEU A 133 -0.23 2.13 -52.41
N PRO A 134 -0.02 1.31 -51.36
CA PRO A 134 -1.11 0.85 -50.51
C PRO A 134 -1.70 1.96 -49.62
N ALA A 135 -0.97 3.05 -49.41
CA ALA A 135 -1.44 4.26 -48.74
C ALA A 135 -0.75 5.49 -49.32
N ARG A 136 -1.36 6.68 -49.12
CA ARG A 136 -0.75 7.92 -49.59
C ARG A 136 0.44 8.29 -48.71
N PRO A 137 1.64 8.52 -49.28
CA PRO A 137 2.78 9.00 -48.52
C PRO A 137 2.49 10.38 -47.94
N ARG A 138 2.87 10.59 -46.68
CA ARG A 138 2.81 11.87 -46.00
C ARG A 138 4.21 12.47 -46.00
N TYR A 139 4.42 13.53 -46.76
CA TYR A 139 5.70 14.21 -46.83
C TYR A 139 5.74 15.36 -45.83
N VAL A 140 6.88 15.51 -45.15
CA VAL A 140 7.18 16.65 -44.26
C VAL A 140 8.08 17.68 -44.98
N SER A 141 8.44 17.41 -46.24
CA SER A 141 9.40 18.19 -47.05
C SER A 141 8.77 18.60 -48.39
N ASP A 142 9.10 19.81 -48.85
CA ASP A 142 8.74 20.35 -50.18
C ASP A 142 9.44 19.62 -51.35
N ASP A 143 10.37 18.72 -51.02
CA ASP A 143 11.16 17.91 -51.94
C ASP A 143 10.99 16.44 -51.54
N PRO A 144 10.01 15.72 -52.15
CA PRO A 144 9.70 14.35 -51.80
C PRO A 144 10.77 13.38 -52.34
N PRO A 145 11.06 12.27 -51.63
CA PRO A 145 12.00 11.27 -52.10
C PRO A 145 11.52 10.61 -53.39
N ARG A 146 12.47 10.11 -54.19
CA ARG A 146 12.20 9.34 -55.41
C ARG A 146 12.09 7.85 -55.13
N SER A 147 12.89 7.28 -54.23
CA SER A 147 12.75 5.87 -53.85
C SER A 147 12.84 5.69 -52.33
N ALA A 148 12.27 4.62 -51.78
CA ALA A 148 12.37 4.32 -50.36
C ALA A 148 12.27 2.82 -50.04
N ILE A 149 12.87 2.45 -48.91
CA ILE A 149 12.63 1.19 -48.20
C ILE A 149 11.90 1.53 -46.90
N PHE A 150 10.84 0.79 -46.61
CA PHE A 150 10.13 0.79 -45.34
C PHE A 150 10.16 -0.62 -44.77
N VAL A 151 10.62 -0.74 -43.53
CA VAL A 151 10.74 -2.03 -42.84
C VAL A 151 10.11 -1.92 -41.45
N PRO A 152 9.15 -2.80 -41.11
CA PRO A 152 8.58 -2.83 -39.77
C PRO A 152 9.57 -3.42 -38.78
N LEU A 153 9.60 -2.88 -37.57
CA LEU A 153 10.23 -3.53 -36.42
C LEU A 153 9.16 -4.39 -35.74
N ILE A 154 9.24 -5.70 -35.94
CA ILE A 154 8.25 -6.65 -35.45
C ILE A 154 8.83 -7.44 -34.27
N ALA A 155 8.22 -7.28 -33.10
CA ALA A 155 8.50 -8.10 -31.93
C ALA A 155 7.28 -8.97 -31.64
N GLN A 156 7.47 -10.29 -31.60
CA GLN A 156 6.39 -11.28 -31.52
C GLN A 156 5.37 -11.05 -32.67
N GLU A 157 4.16 -10.61 -32.36
CA GLU A 157 3.12 -10.29 -33.34
C GLU A 157 2.82 -8.78 -33.44
N ARG A 158 3.58 -7.91 -32.76
CA ARG A 158 3.31 -6.48 -32.74
C ARG A 158 4.38 -5.70 -33.51
N VAL A 159 3.95 -4.77 -34.36
CA VAL A 159 4.85 -3.77 -34.94
C VAL A 159 5.14 -2.73 -33.87
N ILE A 160 6.36 -2.72 -33.34
CA ILE A 160 6.79 -1.82 -32.26
C ILE A 160 7.44 -0.54 -32.78
N GLY A 161 7.75 -0.49 -34.08
CA GLY A 161 8.33 0.67 -34.74
C GLY A 161 8.48 0.47 -36.24
N ALA A 162 9.10 1.45 -36.90
CA ALA A 162 9.38 1.41 -38.32
C ALA A 162 10.74 2.02 -38.63
N MET A 163 11.42 1.42 -39.61
CA MET A 163 12.64 1.93 -40.23
C MET A 163 12.31 2.37 -41.65
N ALA A 164 12.63 3.62 -41.99
CA ALA A 164 12.44 4.18 -43.32
C ALA A 164 13.75 4.76 -43.84
N ILE A 165 14.14 4.36 -45.04
CA ILE A 165 15.35 4.84 -45.71
C ILE A 165 14.94 5.38 -47.07
N GLN A 166 15.36 6.61 -47.38
CA GLN A 166 14.86 7.36 -48.53
C GLN A 166 16.01 7.86 -49.39
N SER A 167 15.75 8.00 -50.69
CA SER A 167 16.69 8.57 -51.65
C SER A 167 16.01 9.49 -52.64
N TYR A 168 16.72 10.54 -53.04
CA TYR A 168 16.31 11.45 -54.11
C TYR A 168 16.61 10.89 -55.52
N ARG A 169 17.23 9.71 -55.60
CA ARG A 169 17.46 8.99 -56.86
C ARG A 169 16.42 7.88 -57.03
N PRO A 170 15.82 7.71 -58.21
CA PRO A 170 14.98 6.54 -58.47
C PRO A 170 15.82 5.25 -58.44
N ALA A 171 15.19 4.15 -58.06
CA ALA A 171 15.76 2.81 -58.00
C ALA A 171 17.09 2.72 -57.22
N ALA A 172 17.26 3.53 -56.18
CA ALA A 172 18.46 3.48 -55.32
C ALA A 172 18.55 2.19 -54.49
N PHE A 173 17.44 1.46 -54.38
CA PHE A 173 17.27 0.32 -53.50
C PHE A 173 16.88 -0.95 -54.26
N THR A 174 17.37 -2.09 -53.78
CA THR A 174 17.14 -3.42 -54.37
C THR A 174 16.31 -4.30 -53.42
N PRO A 175 15.68 -5.37 -53.92
CA PRO A 175 15.04 -6.37 -53.07
C PRO A 175 15.99 -7.00 -52.03
N ASP A 176 17.28 -7.14 -52.36
CA ASP A 176 18.28 -7.62 -51.42
C ASP A 176 18.54 -6.62 -50.28
N HIS A 177 18.57 -5.31 -50.55
CA HIS A 177 18.65 -4.30 -49.49
C HIS A 177 17.45 -4.40 -48.53
N GLN A 178 16.23 -4.54 -49.08
CA GLN A 178 15.02 -4.72 -48.26
C GLN A 178 15.14 -5.98 -47.40
N ARG A 179 15.54 -7.12 -47.99
CA ARG A 179 15.71 -8.40 -47.28
C ARG A 179 16.70 -8.28 -46.12
N LEU A 180 17.86 -7.65 -46.36
CA LEU A 180 18.90 -7.46 -45.34
C LEU A 180 18.43 -6.54 -44.20
N LEU A 181 17.80 -5.42 -44.54
CA LEU A 181 17.28 -4.49 -43.54
C LEU A 181 16.12 -5.10 -42.74
N SER A 182 15.28 -5.95 -43.34
CA SER A 182 14.27 -6.74 -42.62
C SER A 182 14.87 -7.70 -41.59
N ILE A 183 16.03 -8.33 -41.89
CA ILE A 183 16.72 -9.19 -40.93
C ILE A 183 17.19 -8.37 -39.72
N ILE A 184 17.83 -7.22 -39.96
CA ILE A 184 18.30 -6.33 -38.89
C ILE A 184 17.12 -5.80 -38.07
N ALA A 185 16.04 -5.35 -38.73
CA ALA A 185 14.87 -4.81 -38.07
C ALA A 185 14.19 -5.84 -37.15
N ASN A 186 14.08 -7.10 -37.59
CA ASN A 186 13.50 -8.17 -36.77
C ASN A 186 14.35 -8.49 -35.54
N GLN A 187 15.68 -8.59 -35.70
CA GLN A 187 16.59 -8.83 -34.58
C GLN A 187 16.57 -7.67 -33.58
N ALA A 188 16.56 -6.45 -34.11
CA ALA A 188 16.53 -5.26 -33.30
C ALA A 188 15.20 -5.05 -32.60
N ALA A 189 14.09 -5.43 -33.22
CA ALA A 189 12.78 -5.38 -32.59
C ALA A 189 12.73 -6.28 -31.34
N ALA A 190 13.28 -7.50 -31.43
CA ALA A 190 13.39 -8.39 -30.29
C ALA A 190 14.26 -7.80 -29.16
N ALA A 191 15.41 -7.18 -29.50
CA ALA A 191 16.29 -6.56 -28.51
C ALA A 191 15.65 -5.32 -27.86
N ILE A 192 14.96 -4.47 -28.63
CA ILE A 192 14.23 -3.31 -28.10
C ILE A 192 13.11 -3.74 -27.16
N GLU A 193 12.35 -4.78 -27.52
CA GLU A 193 11.30 -5.30 -26.65
C GLU A 193 11.88 -5.88 -25.35
N ASN A 194 12.97 -6.65 -25.44
CA ASN A 194 13.68 -7.15 -24.26
C ASN A 194 14.20 -6.01 -23.37
N ALA A 195 14.77 -4.95 -23.96
CA ALA A 195 15.23 -3.78 -23.21
C ALA A 195 14.07 -3.08 -22.49
N ARG A 196 12.92 -2.91 -23.16
CA ARG A 196 11.70 -2.35 -22.55
C ARG A 196 11.20 -3.20 -21.39
N LEU A 197 11.09 -4.51 -21.58
CA LEU A 197 10.68 -5.46 -20.54
C LEU A 197 11.66 -5.44 -19.36
N PHE A 198 12.97 -5.40 -19.62
CA PHE A 198 13.98 -5.31 -18.58
C PHE A 198 13.86 -4.01 -17.77
N GLN A 199 13.69 -2.87 -18.44
CA GLN A 199 13.50 -1.59 -17.77
C GLN A 199 12.23 -1.58 -16.91
N GLN A 200 11.12 -2.15 -17.41
CA GLN A 200 9.88 -2.28 -16.65
C GLN A 200 10.06 -3.19 -15.43
N ALA A 201 10.71 -4.35 -15.60
CA ALA A 201 11.02 -5.26 -14.51
C ALA A 201 11.93 -4.59 -13.45
N GLN A 202 12.94 -3.82 -13.88
CA GLN A 202 13.83 -3.10 -12.97
C GLN A 202 13.10 -1.99 -12.20
N ARG A 203 12.21 -1.24 -12.86
CA ARG A 203 11.35 -0.25 -12.19
C ARG A 203 10.48 -0.92 -11.12
N ARG A 204 9.81 -2.02 -11.49
CA ARG A 204 8.96 -2.78 -10.56
C ARG A 204 9.75 -3.38 -9.40
N ALA A 205 10.95 -3.89 -9.64
CA ALA A 205 11.83 -4.39 -8.60
C ALA A 205 12.27 -3.29 -7.62
N ARG A 206 12.56 -2.08 -8.13
CA ARG A 206 12.87 -0.90 -7.28
C ARG A 206 11.67 -0.51 -6.43
N GLN A 207 10.48 -0.42 -7.02
CA GLN A 207 9.25 -0.12 -6.30
C GLN A 207 9.01 -1.14 -5.18
N LEU A 208 9.09 -2.44 -5.47
CA LEU A 208 8.94 -3.50 -4.46
C LEU A 208 10.00 -3.44 -3.36
N THR A 209 11.23 -3.06 -3.69
CA THR A 209 12.31 -2.91 -2.71
C THR A 209 12.02 -1.74 -1.76
N LEU A 210 11.55 -0.61 -2.29
CA LEU A 210 11.16 0.56 -1.50
C LEU A 210 9.99 0.24 -0.58
N ILE A 211 8.94 -0.39 -1.12
CA ILE A 211 7.80 -0.87 -0.34
C ILE A 211 8.29 -1.77 0.81
N GLY A 212 9.09 -2.79 0.51
CA GLY A 212 9.59 -3.71 1.54
C GLY A 212 10.52 -3.06 2.57
N GLN A 213 11.23 -1.97 2.22
CA GLN A 213 12.00 -1.18 3.18
C GLN A 213 11.11 -0.40 4.14
N VAL A 214 10.09 0.29 3.61
CA VAL A 214 9.11 1.03 4.41
C VAL A 214 8.35 0.06 5.32
N SER A 215 7.82 -1.05 4.77
CA SER A 215 7.06 -2.04 5.55
C SER A 215 7.85 -2.59 6.74
N ARG A 216 9.13 -2.96 6.57
CA ARG A 216 9.97 -3.46 7.68
C ARG A 216 10.20 -2.43 8.79
N GLN A 217 10.26 -1.14 8.45
CA GLN A 217 10.44 -0.09 9.44
C GLN A 217 9.15 0.20 10.21
N VAL A 218 8.00 -0.05 9.58
CA VAL A 218 6.67 0.11 10.17
C VAL A 218 6.36 -1.03 11.14
N THR A 219 6.64 -2.30 10.80
CA THR A 219 6.35 -3.46 11.68
C THR A 219 7.17 -3.49 12.98
N ALA A 220 8.24 -2.70 13.08
CA ALA A 220 9.10 -2.68 14.27
C ALA A 220 8.58 -1.79 15.42
N VAL A 221 7.52 -1.00 15.19
CA VAL A 221 7.02 -0.01 16.15
C VAL A 221 5.77 -0.55 16.85
N LEU A 222 5.85 -0.74 18.16
CA LEU A 222 4.74 -1.28 18.96
C LEU A 222 3.80 -0.21 19.51
N GLU A 223 4.26 1.04 19.61
CA GLU A 223 3.45 2.17 20.08
C GLU A 223 2.70 2.85 18.91
N LEU A 224 1.37 2.88 19.01
CA LEU A 224 0.48 3.36 17.92
C LEU A 224 0.78 4.79 17.49
N ASP A 225 0.95 5.72 18.43
CA ASP A 225 1.19 7.14 18.13
C ASP A 225 2.55 7.37 17.47
N GLU A 226 3.54 6.54 17.79
CA GLU A 226 4.84 6.57 17.09
C GLU A 226 4.70 5.96 15.70
N LEU A 227 3.99 4.83 15.58
CA LEU A 227 3.74 4.15 14.30
C LEU A 227 3.09 5.09 13.28
N PHE A 228 2.02 5.78 13.65
CA PHE A 228 1.31 6.69 12.76
C PHE A 228 2.22 7.81 12.24
N ARG A 229 2.92 8.50 13.13
CA ARG A 229 3.86 9.58 12.75
C ARG A 229 5.02 9.06 11.91
N ARG A 230 5.52 7.86 12.20
CA ARG A 230 6.60 7.21 11.44
C ARG A 230 6.17 6.93 10.01
N VAL A 231 4.98 6.36 9.82
CA VAL A 231 4.41 6.05 8.49
C VAL A 231 4.31 7.31 7.64
N VAL A 232 3.65 8.35 8.18
CA VAL A 232 3.46 9.63 7.48
C VAL A 232 4.80 10.23 7.08
N THR A 233 5.77 10.26 8.00
CA THR A 233 7.11 10.80 7.74
C THR A 233 7.86 10.02 6.67
N LEU A 234 7.82 8.68 6.73
CA LEU A 234 8.54 7.82 5.77
C LEU A 234 7.97 7.94 4.36
N ILE A 235 6.64 7.95 4.22
CA ILE A 235 5.99 8.11 2.92
C ILE A 235 6.33 9.47 2.32
N HIS A 236 6.25 10.54 3.12
CA HIS A 236 6.66 11.87 2.68
C HIS A 236 8.12 11.93 2.22
N GLN A 237 9.05 11.41 3.02
CA GLN A 237 10.48 11.46 2.70
C GLN A 237 10.85 10.61 1.47
N THR A 238 10.13 9.50 1.24
CA THR A 238 10.42 8.56 0.16
C THR A 238 9.85 9.04 -1.17
N PHE A 239 8.63 9.59 -1.17
CA PHE A 239 7.89 9.92 -2.39
C PHE A 239 7.76 11.42 -2.65
N GLY A 240 7.99 12.26 -1.64
CA GLY A 240 7.97 13.72 -1.79
C GLY A 240 6.58 14.32 -1.99
N TYR A 241 5.52 13.64 -1.52
CA TYR A 241 4.15 14.15 -1.63
C TYR A 241 3.98 15.47 -0.84
N TYR A 242 3.15 16.36 -1.36
CA TYR A 242 2.88 17.68 -0.75
C TYR A 242 2.27 17.54 0.64
N HIS A 243 1.35 16.58 0.81
CA HIS A 243 0.77 16.24 2.09
C HIS A 243 0.53 14.73 2.21
N VAL A 244 0.66 14.22 3.44
CA VAL A 244 0.38 12.83 3.82
C VAL A 244 -0.31 12.88 5.18
N ALA A 245 -1.41 12.14 5.33
CA ALA A 245 -2.09 11.92 6.59
C ALA A 245 -2.53 10.47 6.74
N LEU A 246 -2.58 10.01 7.99
CA LEU A 246 -3.09 8.71 8.36
C LEU A 246 -4.24 8.90 9.34
N CYS A 247 -5.39 8.33 8.99
CA CYS A 247 -6.59 8.44 9.77
C CYS A 247 -7.08 7.05 10.21
N THR A 248 -7.76 6.97 11.35
CA THR A 248 -8.40 5.74 11.84
C THR A 248 -9.90 5.90 11.89
N VAL A 249 -10.62 4.82 11.62
CA VAL A 249 -12.06 4.76 11.89
C VAL A 249 -12.26 4.42 13.37
N ASP A 250 -13.20 5.11 14.02
CA ASP A 250 -13.58 4.83 15.41
C ASP A 250 -14.26 3.45 15.57
N GLU A 251 -14.41 2.99 16.82
CA GLU A 251 -15.00 1.67 17.08
C GLU A 251 -16.48 1.58 16.69
N ALA A 252 -17.20 2.71 16.71
CA ALA A 252 -18.60 2.80 16.30
C ALA A 252 -18.78 2.78 14.78
N GLY A 253 -17.72 3.01 14.00
CA GLY A 253 -17.79 3.10 12.54
C GLY A 253 -18.55 4.33 12.06
N GLN A 254 -18.47 5.44 12.80
CA GLN A 254 -19.22 6.67 12.52
C GLN A 254 -18.32 7.82 12.11
N GLU A 255 -17.06 7.83 12.54
CA GLU A 255 -16.15 8.94 12.32
C GLU A 255 -14.74 8.48 11.93
N VAL A 256 -14.08 9.30 11.13
CA VAL A 256 -12.67 9.19 10.76
C VAL A 256 -11.88 10.22 11.55
N LEU A 257 -10.90 9.77 12.33
CA LEU A 257 -10.02 10.59 13.17
C LEU A 257 -8.63 10.68 12.54
N PHE A 258 -8.12 11.89 12.33
CA PHE A 258 -6.76 12.15 11.87
C PHE A 258 -5.77 11.89 13.01
N GLN A 259 -5.02 10.78 12.91
CA GLN A 259 -4.08 10.36 13.95
C GLN A 259 -2.69 10.97 13.76
N ALA A 260 -2.25 11.10 12.52
CA ALA A 260 -0.97 11.74 12.19
C ALA A 260 -1.07 12.45 10.84
N SER A 261 -0.41 13.61 10.72
CA SER A 261 -0.43 14.42 9.52
C SER A 261 0.86 15.22 9.37
N LEU A 262 1.32 15.47 8.14
CA LEU A 262 2.41 16.43 7.91
C LEU A 262 2.03 17.88 8.26
N ARG A 263 0.73 18.16 8.37
CA ARG A 263 0.17 19.40 8.92
C ARG A 263 -0.37 19.08 10.33
N PRO A 264 0.37 19.43 11.40
CA PRO A 264 -0.05 19.15 12.78
C PRO A 264 -1.42 19.73 13.14
N GLU A 265 -1.85 20.78 12.44
CA GLU A 265 -3.17 21.42 12.62
C GLU A 265 -4.35 20.50 12.30
N LEU A 266 -4.10 19.43 11.53
CA LEU A 266 -5.10 18.43 11.18
C LEU A 266 -5.14 17.27 12.18
N GLU A 267 -4.13 17.11 13.05
CA GLU A 267 -4.13 16.04 14.04
C GLU A 267 -5.27 16.24 15.06
N GLY A 268 -6.05 15.19 15.30
CA GLY A 268 -7.25 15.25 16.14
C GLY A 268 -8.54 15.68 15.42
N LEU A 269 -8.47 16.09 14.14
CA LEU A 269 -9.66 16.39 13.34
C LEU A 269 -10.53 15.13 13.18
N ARG A 270 -11.84 15.28 13.38
CA ARG A 270 -12.84 14.22 13.20
C ARG A 270 -13.76 14.58 12.04
N LEU A 271 -13.94 13.65 11.13
CA LEU A 271 -14.86 13.77 10.00
C LEU A 271 -15.92 12.66 10.09
N PRO A 272 -17.20 12.95 9.84
CA PRO A 272 -18.23 11.94 9.67
C PRO A 272 -17.87 10.94 8.55
N LEU A 273 -18.22 9.67 8.74
CA LEU A 273 -18.05 8.65 7.71
C LEU A 273 -18.85 9.02 6.45
N GLY A 274 -18.22 8.90 5.28
CA GLY A 274 -18.79 9.33 4.00
C GLY A 274 -18.55 10.80 3.64
N GLU A 275 -18.07 11.64 4.56
CA GLU A 275 -17.76 13.05 4.28
C GLU A 275 -16.32 13.22 3.76
N GLY A 276 -16.18 13.97 2.66
CA GLY A 276 -14.88 14.12 2.01
C GLY A 276 -14.46 12.87 1.22
N LEU A 277 -13.35 12.97 0.49
CA LEU A 277 -12.73 11.80 -0.14
C LEU A 277 -12.28 10.78 0.93
N VAL A 278 -11.62 11.27 1.99
CA VAL A 278 -11.21 10.51 3.19
C VAL A 278 -12.37 9.72 3.80
N GLY A 279 -13.50 10.35 4.12
CA GLY A 279 -14.65 9.67 4.71
C GLY A 279 -15.35 8.73 3.72
N SER A 280 -15.40 9.08 2.43
CA SER A 280 -15.99 8.22 1.39
C SER A 280 -15.23 6.90 1.22
N VAL A 281 -13.89 6.95 1.21
CA VAL A 281 -13.03 5.75 1.14
C VAL A 281 -13.10 4.94 2.43
N ALA A 282 -13.18 5.60 3.58
CA ALA A 282 -13.38 4.92 4.85
C ALA A 282 -14.72 4.15 4.88
N GLN A 283 -15.76 4.67 4.22
CA GLN A 283 -17.08 4.04 4.13
C GLN A 283 -17.13 2.91 3.11
N SER A 284 -16.61 3.14 1.90
CA SER A 284 -16.72 2.20 0.78
C SER A 284 -15.69 1.07 0.87
N GLY A 285 -14.52 1.34 1.47
CA GLY A 285 -13.36 0.46 1.40
C GLY A 285 -12.74 0.40 -0.01
N GLU A 286 -13.13 1.28 -0.92
CA GLU A 286 -12.59 1.39 -2.28
C GLU A 286 -11.68 2.61 -2.38
N PRO A 287 -10.47 2.51 -2.96
CA PRO A 287 -9.56 3.63 -3.10
C PRO A 287 -10.11 4.72 -4.03
N ALA A 288 -9.66 5.95 -3.84
CA ALA A 288 -10.02 7.09 -4.68
C ALA A 288 -8.76 7.77 -5.23
N LEU A 289 -8.59 7.75 -6.56
CA LEU A 289 -7.55 8.49 -7.28
C LEU A 289 -8.20 9.68 -7.99
N VAL A 290 -7.97 10.90 -7.48
CA VAL A 290 -8.58 12.12 -7.98
C VAL A 290 -7.50 13.09 -8.47
N ASN A 291 -7.33 13.18 -9.78
CA ASN A 291 -6.30 14.01 -10.42
C ASN A 291 -6.69 15.50 -10.60
N ASP A 292 -7.95 15.85 -10.36
CA ASP A 292 -8.42 17.23 -10.24
C ASP A 292 -9.53 17.29 -9.19
N VAL A 293 -9.18 17.69 -7.97
CA VAL A 293 -10.12 17.74 -6.85
C VAL A 293 -11.21 18.79 -7.03
N SER A 294 -11.00 19.79 -7.90
CA SER A 294 -12.02 20.80 -8.19
C SER A 294 -13.21 20.24 -9.00
N GLN A 295 -13.05 19.07 -9.59
CA GLN A 295 -14.06 18.38 -10.39
C GLN A 295 -14.75 17.24 -9.63
N ASP A 296 -14.33 16.92 -8.40
CA ASP A 296 -14.94 15.85 -7.60
C ASP A 296 -15.84 16.46 -6.51
N GLU A 297 -17.13 16.11 -6.55
CA GLU A 297 -18.14 16.62 -5.61
C GLU A 297 -17.89 16.20 -4.17
N ARG A 298 -17.12 15.12 -3.95
CA ARG A 298 -16.77 14.64 -2.61
C ARG A 298 -15.59 15.39 -2.01
N TYR A 299 -14.91 16.25 -2.77
CA TYR A 299 -13.73 16.95 -2.26
C TYR A 299 -14.10 17.89 -1.11
N LEU A 300 -13.40 17.74 0.02
CA LEU A 300 -13.55 18.60 1.19
C LEU A 300 -12.36 19.54 1.29
N PHE A 301 -12.59 20.83 1.09
CA PHE A 301 -11.54 21.83 1.23
C PHE A 301 -11.14 22.00 2.70
N LEU A 302 -9.87 21.73 3.00
CA LEU A 302 -9.28 21.96 4.32
C LEU A 302 -8.37 23.19 4.27
N ALA A 303 -8.61 24.18 5.14
CA ALA A 303 -7.85 25.43 5.15
C ALA A 303 -6.34 25.24 5.41
N ALA A 304 -5.94 24.14 6.04
CA ALA A 304 -4.54 23.77 6.24
C ALA A 304 -3.84 23.29 4.95
N LEU A 305 -4.60 23.01 3.88
CA LEU A 305 -4.14 22.48 2.60
C LEU A 305 -4.66 23.32 1.42
N PRO A 306 -4.38 24.65 1.38
CA PRO A 306 -4.99 25.54 0.40
C PRO A 306 -4.55 25.31 -1.05
N GLU A 307 -3.41 24.65 -1.24
CA GLU A 307 -2.80 24.40 -2.55
C GLU A 307 -3.13 23.02 -3.11
N ALA A 308 -3.91 22.17 -2.42
CA ALA A 308 -4.23 20.82 -2.90
C ALA A 308 -5.03 20.85 -4.22
N ARG A 309 -4.56 20.09 -5.21
CA ARG A 309 -5.15 19.99 -6.56
C ARG A 309 -5.41 18.56 -7.02
N SER A 310 -4.67 17.59 -6.47
CA SER A 310 -4.90 16.17 -6.66
C SER A 310 -4.83 15.46 -5.31
N GLU A 311 -5.61 14.40 -5.15
CA GLU A 311 -5.74 13.63 -3.92
C GLU A 311 -5.84 12.13 -4.26
N LEU A 312 -5.10 11.31 -3.53
CA LEU A 312 -5.12 9.86 -3.63
C LEU A 312 -5.32 9.29 -2.24
N VAL A 313 -6.46 8.65 -2.03
CA VAL A 313 -6.87 8.10 -0.74
C VAL A 313 -6.99 6.58 -0.88
N VAL A 314 -6.32 5.85 0.00
CA VAL A 314 -6.35 4.39 0.03
C VAL A 314 -6.78 3.89 1.42
N PRO A 315 -7.62 2.84 1.48
CA PRO A 315 -8.12 2.32 2.75
C PRO A 315 -7.07 1.44 3.44
N LEU A 316 -6.98 1.53 4.77
CA LEU A 316 -6.20 0.63 5.62
C LEU A 316 -7.11 -0.54 6.02
N LYS A 317 -7.02 -1.66 5.30
CA LYS A 317 -7.93 -2.80 5.50
C LYS A 317 -7.21 -4.03 6.04
N VAL A 318 -7.90 -4.77 6.91
CA VAL A 318 -7.55 -6.16 7.21
C VAL A 318 -8.77 -7.00 6.88
N GLU A 319 -8.60 -7.94 5.96
CA GLU A 319 -9.71 -8.66 5.34
C GLU A 319 -10.73 -7.66 4.76
N GLU A 320 -11.99 -7.71 5.18
CA GLU A 320 -13.06 -6.80 4.74
C GLU A 320 -13.25 -5.58 5.67
N ARG A 321 -12.47 -5.47 6.75
CA ARG A 321 -12.65 -4.41 7.75
C ARG A 321 -11.70 -3.24 7.48
N VAL A 322 -12.29 -2.06 7.26
CA VAL A 322 -11.54 -0.78 7.20
C VAL A 322 -11.17 -0.33 8.61
N LEU A 323 -9.87 -0.28 8.91
CA LEU A 323 -9.32 0.22 10.17
C LEU A 323 -9.07 1.74 10.13
N GLY A 324 -8.93 2.29 8.93
CA GLY A 324 -8.51 3.66 8.70
C GLY A 324 -8.30 3.95 7.22
N VAL A 325 -7.70 5.10 6.92
CA VAL A 325 -7.34 5.51 5.56
C VAL A 325 -5.99 6.22 5.57
N LEU A 326 -5.25 6.05 4.48
CA LEU A 326 -4.03 6.79 4.17
C LEU A 326 -4.38 7.78 3.06
N ASP A 327 -4.21 9.07 3.35
CA ASP A 327 -4.47 10.19 2.45
C ASP A 327 -3.14 10.79 1.98
N VAL A 328 -2.98 10.98 0.67
CA VAL A 328 -1.88 11.74 0.09
C VAL A 328 -2.40 12.79 -0.89
N GLN A 329 -1.83 13.99 -0.84
CA GLN A 329 -2.24 15.10 -1.70
C GLN A 329 -1.07 15.71 -2.46
N SER A 330 -1.37 16.35 -3.59
CA SER A 330 -0.43 17.11 -4.41
C SER A 330 -0.97 18.50 -4.74
N ASP A 331 -0.05 19.46 -4.84
CA ASP A 331 -0.25 20.81 -5.33
C ASP A 331 -0.29 20.92 -6.87
N ARG A 332 -0.17 19.79 -7.58
CA ARG A 332 -0.14 19.70 -9.04
C ARG A 332 -1.35 18.92 -9.55
N LEU A 333 -1.93 19.36 -10.67
CA LEU A 333 -2.95 18.60 -11.38
C LEU A 333 -2.34 17.36 -12.05
N GLY A 334 -3.07 16.25 -12.05
CA GLY A 334 -2.63 15.03 -12.71
C GLY A 334 -1.41 14.39 -12.06
N ALA A 335 -1.24 14.57 -10.74
CA ALA A 335 -0.04 14.15 -10.04
C ALA A 335 0.08 12.63 -9.82
N PHE A 336 -1.04 11.91 -9.80
CA PHE A 336 -1.09 10.50 -9.44
C PHE A 336 -1.41 9.60 -10.64
N SER A 337 -0.72 8.46 -10.69
CA SER A 337 -0.92 7.41 -11.67
C SER A 337 -1.42 6.12 -11.02
N GLU A 338 -1.86 5.16 -11.84
CA GLU A 338 -2.21 3.80 -11.39
C GLU A 338 -1.05 3.09 -10.69
N ASP A 339 0.19 3.41 -11.06
CA ASP A 339 1.38 2.88 -10.38
C ASP A 339 1.49 3.44 -8.94
N ASP A 340 1.13 4.71 -8.72
CA ASP A 340 1.12 5.33 -7.40
C ASP A 340 0.04 4.72 -6.50
N LEU A 341 -1.15 4.47 -7.07
CA LEU A 341 -2.24 3.77 -6.40
C LEU A 341 -1.78 2.38 -5.94
N PHE A 342 -1.22 1.57 -6.85
CA PHE A 342 -0.72 0.24 -6.51
C PHE A 342 0.33 0.26 -5.38
N ILE A 343 1.25 1.23 -5.41
CA ILE A 343 2.27 1.38 -4.37
C ILE A 343 1.63 1.72 -3.02
N LEU A 344 0.72 2.70 -3.00
CA LEU A 344 0.11 3.17 -1.76
C LEU A 344 -0.86 2.17 -1.18
N GLU A 345 -1.62 1.43 -2.00
CA GLU A 345 -2.44 0.29 -1.53
C GLU A 345 -1.57 -0.78 -0.88
N THR A 346 -0.46 -1.16 -1.53
CA THR A 346 0.45 -2.18 -0.96
C THR A 346 1.04 -1.72 0.37
N LEU A 347 1.39 -0.43 0.50
CA LEU A 347 1.84 0.14 1.75
C LEU A 347 0.73 0.19 2.80
N ALA A 348 -0.48 0.57 2.39
CA ALA A 348 -1.66 0.65 3.24
C ALA A 348 -2.02 -0.71 3.85
N ASP A 349 -1.95 -1.80 3.08
CA ASP A 349 -2.16 -3.16 3.57
C ASP A 349 -1.16 -3.52 4.69
N GLN A 350 0.11 -3.20 4.50
CA GLN A 350 1.16 -3.49 5.49
C GLN A 350 1.01 -2.61 6.74
N VAL A 351 0.63 -1.36 6.56
CA VAL A 351 0.34 -0.43 7.67
C VAL A 351 -0.89 -0.89 8.44
N ALA A 352 -1.93 -1.38 7.78
CA ALA A 352 -3.14 -1.91 8.42
C ALA A 352 -2.82 -3.11 9.32
N ILE A 353 -1.99 -4.04 8.85
CA ILE A 353 -1.49 -5.18 9.64
C ILE A 353 -0.73 -4.68 10.87
N ALA A 354 0.24 -3.77 10.69
CA ALA A 354 1.03 -3.24 11.80
C ALA A 354 0.16 -2.51 12.85
N ILE A 355 -0.84 -1.75 12.41
CA ILE A 355 -1.81 -1.10 13.31
C ILE A 355 -2.61 -2.14 14.09
N GLN A 356 -3.06 -3.21 13.43
CA GLN A 356 -3.79 -4.29 14.09
C GLN A 356 -2.92 -5.00 15.14
N GLU A 357 -1.67 -5.32 14.81
CA GLU A 357 -0.72 -5.94 15.72
C GLU A 357 -0.44 -5.05 16.93
N ALA A 358 -0.17 -3.76 16.71
CA ALA A 358 0.06 -2.78 17.78
C ALA A 358 -1.17 -2.64 18.70
N ARG A 359 -2.39 -2.60 18.13
CA ARG A 359 -3.65 -2.60 18.91
C ARG A 359 -3.80 -3.87 19.76
N MET A 360 -3.56 -5.05 19.17
CA MET A 360 -3.63 -6.31 19.89
C MET A 360 -2.61 -6.38 21.03
N TYR A 361 -1.39 -5.90 20.78
CA TYR A 361 -0.33 -5.83 21.79
C TYR A 361 -0.71 -4.91 22.95
N ALA A 362 -1.19 -3.69 22.66
CA ALA A 362 -1.64 -2.74 23.67
C ALA A 362 -2.77 -3.31 24.54
N GLN A 363 -3.76 -3.96 23.93
CA GLN A 363 -4.85 -4.62 24.66
C GLN A 363 -4.35 -5.77 25.55
N ALA A 364 -3.40 -6.57 25.06
CA ALA A 364 -2.82 -7.65 25.85
C ALA A 364 -2.03 -7.11 27.05
N GLN A 365 -1.28 -6.03 26.86
CA GLN A 365 -0.52 -5.39 27.93
C GLN A 365 -1.44 -4.79 29.00
N GLU A 366 -2.54 -4.16 28.61
CA GLU A 366 -3.50 -3.59 29.55
C GLU A 366 -4.19 -4.67 30.38
N ARG A 367 -4.60 -5.78 29.73
CA ARG A 367 -5.13 -6.96 30.44
C ARG A 367 -4.12 -7.54 31.42
N ALA A 368 -2.84 -7.61 31.04
CA ALA A 368 -1.78 -8.10 31.91
C ALA A 368 -1.58 -7.18 33.13
N ARG A 369 -1.62 -5.85 32.94
CA ARG A 369 -1.56 -4.87 34.05
C ARG A 369 -2.73 -5.03 35.01
N HIS A 370 -3.95 -5.15 34.48
CA HIS A 370 -5.14 -5.40 35.30
C HIS A 370 -5.01 -6.68 36.13
N LEU A 371 -4.59 -7.78 35.52
CA LEU A 371 -4.40 -9.06 36.23
C LEU A 371 -3.29 -8.99 37.28
N ALA A 372 -2.18 -8.28 36.99
CA ALA A 372 -1.09 -8.09 37.94
C ALA A 372 -1.55 -7.30 39.18
N ALA A 373 -2.33 -6.22 38.99
CA ALA A 373 -2.89 -5.44 40.08
C ALA A 373 -3.83 -6.27 40.96
N ILE A 374 -4.70 -7.09 40.35
CA ILE A 374 -5.59 -8.00 41.08
C ILE A 374 -4.78 -9.04 41.88
N SER A 375 -3.75 -9.62 41.29
CA SER A 375 -2.90 -10.62 41.95
C SER A 375 -2.11 -10.02 43.12
N GLU A 376 -1.61 -8.78 42.99
CA GLU A 376 -0.88 -8.10 44.06
C GLU A 376 -1.79 -7.84 45.26
N VAL A 377 -3.02 -7.36 45.01
CA VAL A 377 -4.05 -7.20 46.06
C VAL A 377 -4.36 -8.56 46.70
N GLY A 378 -4.60 -9.60 45.91
CA GLY A 378 -4.88 -10.94 46.43
C GLY A 378 -3.75 -11.51 47.31
N GLN A 379 -2.48 -11.29 46.93
CA GLN A 379 -1.33 -11.75 47.72
C GLN A 379 -1.14 -10.94 49.01
N ALA A 380 -1.33 -9.62 48.97
CA ALA A 380 -1.29 -8.79 50.17
C ALA A 380 -2.34 -9.25 51.19
N VAL A 381 -3.55 -9.56 50.72
CA VAL A 381 -4.66 -10.08 51.54
C VAL A 381 -4.32 -11.46 52.13
N VAL A 382 -3.67 -12.37 51.40
CA VAL A 382 -3.30 -13.69 51.97
C VAL A 382 -2.12 -13.62 52.96
N SER A 383 -1.29 -12.58 52.90
CA SER A 383 -0.06 -12.48 53.71
C SER A 383 -0.27 -12.06 55.18
N ILE A 384 -1.50 -11.72 55.58
CA ILE A 384 -1.78 -11.18 56.91
C ILE A 384 -2.43 -12.27 57.78
N LEU A 385 -1.63 -12.88 58.65
CA LEU A 385 -2.02 -13.97 59.57
C LEU A 385 -2.81 -13.51 60.82
N ASP A 386 -3.23 -12.25 60.87
CA ASP A 386 -4.01 -11.66 61.96
C ASP A 386 -5.30 -11.08 61.35
N LEU A 387 -6.42 -11.75 61.61
CA LEU A 387 -7.73 -11.46 61.03
C LEU A 387 -8.12 -9.99 61.22
N ASP A 388 -7.85 -9.40 62.39
CA ASP A 388 -8.22 -8.01 62.65
C ASP A 388 -7.33 -7.03 61.87
N ARG A 389 -6.05 -7.35 61.68
CA ARG A 389 -5.14 -6.54 60.86
C ARG A 389 -5.42 -6.69 59.36
N LEU A 390 -5.81 -7.89 58.93
CA LEU A 390 -6.18 -8.18 57.55
C LEU A 390 -7.35 -7.30 57.13
N LEU A 391 -8.40 -7.31 57.94
CA LEU A 391 -9.64 -6.56 57.66
C LEU A 391 -9.38 -5.05 57.65
N ASP A 392 -8.54 -4.53 58.56
CA ASP A 392 -8.14 -3.12 58.55
C ASP A 392 -7.33 -2.72 57.31
N GLN A 393 -6.40 -3.57 56.88
CA GLN A 393 -5.61 -3.30 55.68
C GLN A 393 -6.47 -3.38 54.41
N VAL A 394 -7.43 -4.31 54.34
CA VAL A 394 -8.37 -4.41 53.22
C VAL A 394 -9.16 -3.11 53.07
N VAL A 395 -9.81 -2.62 54.13
CA VAL A 395 -10.60 -1.38 54.02
C VAL A 395 -9.72 -0.16 53.69
N THR A 396 -8.49 -0.13 54.21
CA THR A 396 -7.52 0.94 53.91
C THR A 396 -7.08 0.90 52.44
N LEU A 397 -6.79 -0.28 51.88
CA LEU A 397 -6.40 -0.43 50.49
C LEU A 397 -7.56 -0.10 49.53
N VAL A 398 -8.77 -0.58 49.84
CA VAL A 398 -9.98 -0.28 49.07
C VAL A 398 -10.22 1.23 49.04
N GLN A 399 -10.16 1.93 50.18
CA GLN A 399 -10.30 3.39 50.21
C GLN A 399 -9.17 4.09 49.43
N ALA A 400 -7.91 3.73 49.67
CA ALA A 400 -6.77 4.45 49.09
C ALA A 400 -6.62 4.23 47.56
N ARG A 401 -7.04 3.07 47.05
CA ARG A 401 -6.88 2.71 45.63
C ARG A 401 -8.12 2.97 44.79
N LEU A 402 -9.30 2.91 45.38
CA LEU A 402 -10.58 3.06 44.66
C LEU A 402 -11.28 4.38 44.98
N GLY A 403 -10.78 5.13 45.98
CA GLY A 403 -11.26 6.48 46.27
C GLY A 403 -12.63 6.53 46.96
N TYR A 404 -13.12 5.41 47.50
CA TYR A 404 -14.43 5.39 48.16
C TYR A 404 -14.41 6.16 49.50
N PRO A 405 -15.34 7.10 49.76
CA PRO A 405 -15.29 7.97 50.93
C PRO A 405 -15.36 7.22 52.26
N TYR A 406 -16.22 6.20 52.32
CA TYR A 406 -16.42 5.33 53.47
C TYR A 406 -16.43 3.88 53.03
N VAL A 407 -15.64 3.04 53.69
CA VAL A 407 -15.53 1.59 53.42
C VAL A 407 -15.65 0.85 54.75
N SER A 408 -16.56 -0.10 54.84
CA SER A 408 -16.79 -0.91 56.04
C SER A 408 -16.89 -2.39 55.69
N LEU A 409 -16.30 -3.23 56.52
CA LEU A 409 -16.38 -4.67 56.42
C LEU A 409 -17.06 -5.23 57.66
N PHE A 410 -18.13 -5.97 57.42
CA PHE A 410 -18.92 -6.62 58.44
C PHE A 410 -18.77 -8.13 58.39
N VAL A 411 -18.79 -8.77 59.55
CA VAL A 411 -18.73 -10.22 59.72
C VAL A 411 -20.02 -10.69 60.36
N VAL A 412 -20.60 -11.77 59.83
CA VAL A 412 -21.79 -12.43 60.40
C VAL A 412 -21.37 -13.16 61.66
N SER A 413 -22.10 -12.99 62.77
CA SER A 413 -21.81 -13.67 64.03
C SER A 413 -22.09 -15.18 63.95
N GLU A 414 -21.44 -15.98 64.82
CA GLU A 414 -21.59 -17.45 64.80
C GLU A 414 -23.00 -17.95 65.09
N ASP A 415 -23.78 -17.18 65.85
CA ASP A 415 -25.20 -17.41 66.14
C ASP A 415 -26.13 -16.98 65.00
N GLU A 416 -25.59 -16.38 63.93
CA GLU A 416 -26.32 -15.88 62.75
C GLU A 416 -27.49 -14.96 63.10
N GLU A 417 -27.39 -14.22 64.21
CA GLU A 417 -28.39 -13.22 64.61
C GLU A 417 -27.96 -11.79 64.25
N MET A 418 -26.66 -11.55 64.11
CA MET A 418 -26.07 -10.22 64.00
C MET A 418 -25.00 -10.14 62.92
N VAL A 419 -24.81 -8.93 62.39
CA VAL A 419 -23.71 -8.57 61.49
C VAL A 419 -22.96 -7.41 62.11
N ARG A 420 -21.67 -7.62 62.42
CA ARG A 420 -20.83 -6.69 63.18
C ARG A 420 -19.73 -6.09 62.31
N CYS A 421 -19.58 -4.77 62.35
CA CYS A 421 -18.50 -4.07 61.68
C CYS A 421 -17.17 -4.38 62.39
N GLN A 422 -16.28 -5.06 61.68
CA GLN A 422 -14.98 -5.48 62.20
C GLN A 422 -13.84 -4.59 61.70
N ALA A 423 -13.99 -4.00 60.52
CA ALA A 423 -13.10 -2.96 60.01
C ALA A 423 -13.91 -1.86 59.32
N GLY A 424 -13.46 -0.61 59.45
CA GLY A 424 -14.12 0.52 58.80
C GLY A 424 -13.20 1.73 58.71
N ILE A 425 -13.24 2.42 57.58
CA ILE A 425 -12.47 3.63 57.34
C ILE A 425 -13.38 4.67 56.67
N GLY A 426 -13.17 5.94 57.01
CA GLY A 426 -13.98 7.06 56.52
C GLY A 426 -13.16 8.34 56.47
N GLU A 427 -13.61 9.31 55.68
CA GLU A 427 -12.94 10.62 55.59
C GLU A 427 -12.78 11.32 56.95
N GLY A 428 -11.67 12.04 57.13
CA GLY A 428 -11.39 12.82 58.33
C GLY A 428 -10.97 12.02 59.58
N GLY A 429 -10.58 10.74 59.43
CA GLY A 429 -10.11 9.91 60.56
C GLY A 429 -11.25 9.27 61.37
N ARG A 430 -12.45 9.18 60.81
CA ARG A 430 -13.64 8.57 61.44
C ARG A 430 -13.61 7.03 61.53
N SER A 431 -12.45 6.39 61.33
CA SER A 431 -12.27 4.92 61.34
C SER A 431 -12.76 4.26 62.63
N PHE A 432 -12.59 4.92 63.78
CA PHE A 432 -13.05 4.41 65.09
C PHE A 432 -14.57 4.50 65.32
N LEU A 433 -15.30 5.32 64.54
CA LEU A 433 -16.77 5.47 64.68
C LEU A 433 -17.56 4.37 63.95
N LEU A 434 -16.90 3.65 63.04
CA LEU A 434 -17.49 2.55 62.29
C LEU A 434 -17.33 1.22 63.02
N ARG A 435 -16.18 1.00 63.68
CA ARG A 435 -15.91 -0.19 64.51
C ARG A 435 -16.90 -0.28 65.68
N GLY A 436 -17.57 -1.43 65.79
CA GLY A 436 -18.56 -1.70 66.83
C GLY A 436 -20.02 -1.46 66.42
N ARG A 437 -20.28 -0.96 65.20
CA ARG A 437 -21.63 -1.03 64.62
C ARG A 437 -22.05 -2.48 64.49
N ALA A 438 -23.27 -2.78 64.91
CA ALA A 438 -23.87 -4.09 64.77
C ALA A 438 -25.32 -3.91 64.33
N TYR A 439 -25.75 -4.71 63.37
CA TYR A 439 -27.13 -4.77 62.92
C TYR A 439 -27.67 -6.15 63.20
N ARG A 440 -28.94 -6.23 63.58
CA ARG A 440 -29.66 -7.51 63.56
C ARG A 440 -29.95 -7.89 62.12
N LEU A 441 -29.98 -9.18 61.80
CA LEU A 441 -30.27 -9.63 60.43
C LEU A 441 -31.67 -9.25 59.94
N ASP A 442 -32.60 -8.92 60.83
CA ASP A 442 -33.94 -8.41 60.53
C ASP A 442 -34.03 -6.88 60.41
N ASP A 443 -32.93 -6.15 60.62
CA ASP A 443 -32.91 -4.70 60.49
C ASP A 443 -33.11 -4.27 59.02
N PRO A 444 -33.98 -3.27 58.75
CA PRO A 444 -34.26 -2.78 57.41
C PRO A 444 -33.13 -1.86 56.92
N TYR A 445 -31.99 -2.47 56.59
CA TYR A 445 -30.79 -1.80 56.08
C TYR A 445 -30.07 -2.69 55.05
N PRO A 446 -29.32 -2.13 54.07
CA PRO A 446 -28.67 -2.93 53.02
C PRO A 446 -27.74 -4.04 53.56
N VAL A 447 -26.94 -3.76 54.59
CA VAL A 447 -25.98 -4.74 55.14
C VAL A 447 -26.64 -6.02 55.67
N PRO A 448 -27.62 -5.98 56.60
CA PRO A 448 -28.42 -7.14 57.00
C PRO A 448 -29.05 -7.89 55.83
N TRP A 449 -29.63 -7.15 54.88
CA TRP A 449 -30.31 -7.76 53.75
C TRP A 449 -29.35 -8.59 52.88
N VAL A 450 -28.18 -8.02 52.58
CA VAL A 450 -27.12 -8.70 51.82
C VAL A 450 -26.59 -9.92 52.59
N ALA A 451 -26.47 -9.83 53.92
CA ALA A 451 -26.04 -10.96 54.75
C ALA A 451 -27.03 -12.14 54.68
N VAL A 452 -28.34 -11.87 54.65
CA VAL A 452 -29.39 -12.91 54.60
C VAL A 452 -29.57 -13.48 53.18
N HIS A 453 -29.65 -12.63 52.17
CA HIS A 453 -30.00 -13.04 50.80
C HIS A 453 -28.77 -13.44 49.99
N GLY A 454 -27.59 -12.96 50.38
CA GLY A 454 -26.35 -13.17 49.65
C GLY A 454 -26.38 -12.53 48.25
N GLU A 455 -27.15 -11.49 48.02
CA GLU A 455 -27.16 -10.78 46.74
C GLU A 455 -26.60 -9.36 46.93
N PRO A 456 -25.79 -8.85 45.98
CA PRO A 456 -25.28 -7.49 46.09
C PRO A 456 -26.40 -6.46 45.91
N VAL A 457 -26.35 -5.37 46.68
CA VAL A 457 -27.32 -4.28 46.65
C VAL A 457 -26.61 -2.97 46.35
N LEU A 458 -27.04 -2.33 45.26
CA LEU A 458 -26.72 -0.93 44.95
C LEU A 458 -27.94 -0.07 45.28
N THR A 459 -27.78 0.89 46.19
CA THR A 459 -28.81 1.84 46.59
C THR A 459 -28.36 3.26 46.22
N PRO A 460 -28.89 3.85 45.13
CA PRO A 460 -28.47 5.17 44.67
C PRO A 460 -28.87 6.30 45.62
N ASP A 461 -30.02 6.19 46.31
CA ASP A 461 -30.39 7.10 47.41
C ASP A 461 -31.09 6.34 48.55
N LEU A 462 -30.38 6.17 49.67
CA LEU A 462 -30.81 5.46 50.86
C LEU A 462 -32.05 6.11 51.52
N HIS A 463 -32.21 7.43 51.40
CA HIS A 463 -33.36 8.14 51.98
C HIS A 463 -34.62 8.03 51.13
N GLN A 464 -34.47 7.73 49.84
CA GLN A 464 -35.60 7.58 48.91
C GLN A 464 -36.04 6.13 48.75
N ASP A 465 -35.21 5.16 49.14
CA ASP A 465 -35.53 3.76 49.02
C ASP A 465 -36.42 3.28 50.20
N PRO A 466 -37.68 2.90 49.95
CA PRO A 466 -38.63 2.53 51.00
C PRO A 466 -38.26 1.21 51.70
N ARG A 467 -37.31 0.44 51.15
CA ARG A 467 -36.83 -0.81 51.76
C ARG A 467 -36.02 -0.56 53.03
N TRP A 468 -35.43 0.63 53.17
CA TRP A 468 -34.45 0.94 54.21
C TRP A 468 -34.97 1.97 55.21
N ARG A 469 -34.58 1.85 56.49
CA ARG A 469 -34.84 2.87 57.52
C ARG A 469 -33.52 3.50 57.95
N THR A 470 -33.40 4.82 57.80
CA THR A 470 -32.17 5.59 58.06
C THR A 470 -31.84 5.83 59.54
N GLY A 471 -32.47 5.09 60.47
CA GLY A 471 -32.39 5.34 61.92
C GLY A 471 -31.15 4.80 62.65
N THR A 472 -30.17 4.21 61.94
CA THR A 472 -29.01 3.52 62.55
C THR A 472 -27.66 3.93 61.95
N GLY A 473 -27.63 4.93 61.07
CA GLY A 473 -26.44 5.42 60.36
C GLY A 473 -26.13 6.91 60.59
N SER A 474 -25.10 7.41 59.92
CA SER A 474 -24.86 8.86 59.86
C SER A 474 -25.90 9.45 58.90
N GLU A 475 -26.67 10.45 59.32
CA GLU A 475 -27.66 11.16 58.48
C GLU A 475 -27.06 11.78 57.20
N ALA A 476 -25.73 11.81 57.09
CA ALA A 476 -25.01 12.29 55.94
C ALA A 476 -24.92 11.27 54.79
N VAL A 477 -25.11 9.97 55.04
CA VAL A 477 -24.96 8.92 54.00
C VAL A 477 -26.16 8.92 53.06
N ARG A 478 -25.91 9.17 51.76
CA ARG A 478 -26.95 9.25 50.73
C ARG A 478 -26.94 8.03 49.83
N SER A 479 -25.80 7.45 49.47
CA SER A 479 -25.74 6.24 48.65
C SER A 479 -24.93 5.12 49.30
N VAL A 480 -25.32 3.87 49.02
CA VAL A 480 -24.72 2.67 49.61
C VAL A 480 -24.60 1.58 48.55
N LEU A 481 -23.43 0.95 48.47
CA LEU A 481 -23.21 -0.29 47.74
C LEU A 481 -22.69 -1.35 48.70
N ALA A 482 -23.41 -2.46 48.83
CA ALA A 482 -23.08 -3.56 49.72
C ALA A 482 -23.02 -4.88 48.95
N VAL A 483 -21.93 -5.64 49.13
CA VAL A 483 -21.70 -6.92 48.45
C VAL A 483 -21.38 -8.03 49.47
N PRO A 484 -21.84 -9.28 49.24
CA PRO A 484 -21.62 -10.37 50.17
C PRO A 484 -20.20 -10.95 50.06
N LEU A 485 -19.61 -11.27 51.21
CA LEU A 485 -18.41 -12.12 51.34
C LEU A 485 -18.87 -13.57 51.42
N LYS A 486 -18.62 -14.38 50.38
CA LYS A 486 -19.13 -15.76 50.30
C LYS A 486 -18.04 -16.82 50.30
N ILE A 487 -18.25 -17.87 51.10
CA ILE A 487 -17.52 -19.15 50.98
C ILE A 487 -18.52 -20.22 50.57
N GLY A 488 -18.46 -20.65 49.31
CA GLY A 488 -19.43 -21.57 48.72
C GLY A 488 -20.84 -20.95 48.69
N LYS A 489 -21.79 -21.56 49.40
CA LYS A 489 -23.17 -21.05 49.53
C LYS A 489 -23.40 -20.20 50.79
N ARG A 490 -22.41 -20.08 51.67
CA ARG A 490 -22.53 -19.39 52.95
C ARG A 490 -22.00 -17.96 52.83
N VAL A 491 -22.77 -16.99 53.32
CA VAL A 491 -22.31 -15.61 53.50
C VAL A 491 -21.62 -15.53 54.86
N ILE A 492 -20.36 -15.10 54.87
CA ILE A 492 -19.55 -14.96 56.10
C ILE A 492 -19.42 -13.49 56.53
N GLY A 493 -19.81 -12.56 55.66
CA GLY A 493 -19.73 -11.13 55.93
C GLY A 493 -20.26 -10.30 54.77
N VAL A 494 -20.15 -8.98 54.90
CA VAL A 494 -20.59 -7.99 53.91
C VAL A 494 -19.54 -6.90 53.80
N LEU A 495 -19.13 -6.56 52.58
CA LEU A 495 -18.31 -5.39 52.28
C LEU A 495 -19.24 -4.26 51.81
N GLU A 496 -19.19 -3.12 52.49
CA GLU A 496 -20.04 -1.96 52.24
C GLU A 496 -19.17 -0.74 51.90
N VAL A 497 -19.57 0.01 50.87
CA VAL A 497 -19.08 1.36 50.59
C VAL A 497 -20.22 2.37 50.63
N GLN A 498 -19.94 3.56 51.14
CA GLN A 498 -20.95 4.62 51.34
C GLN A 498 -20.42 5.96 50.83
N SER A 499 -21.34 6.81 50.39
CA SER A 499 -21.06 8.20 50.01
C SER A 499 -22.12 9.16 50.57
N GLU A 500 -21.70 10.40 50.84
CA GLU A 500 -22.61 11.49 51.20
C GLU A 500 -23.32 12.09 49.96
N GLU A 501 -22.93 11.67 48.76
CA GLU A 501 -23.59 12.02 47.50
C GLU A 501 -24.60 10.94 47.10
N ALA A 502 -25.73 11.35 46.54
CA ALA A 502 -26.65 10.40 45.90
C ALA A 502 -26.07 9.94 44.56
N GLU A 503 -26.39 8.72 44.13
CA GLU A 503 -25.96 8.14 42.84
C GLU A 503 -24.43 8.04 42.67
N ALA A 504 -23.68 7.92 43.77
CA ALA A 504 -22.22 7.92 43.73
C ALA A 504 -21.59 6.61 43.19
N PHE A 505 -22.38 5.55 42.99
CA PHE A 505 -21.91 4.23 42.59
C PHE A 505 -22.72 3.68 41.40
N GLY A 506 -22.04 3.04 40.47
CA GLY A 506 -22.63 2.39 39.29
C GLY A 506 -22.48 0.87 39.26
N GLU A 507 -22.83 0.27 38.13
CA GLU A 507 -22.71 -1.18 37.91
C GLU A 507 -21.25 -1.67 37.82
N GLU A 508 -20.33 -0.83 37.34
CA GLU A 508 -18.89 -1.12 37.33
C GLU A 508 -18.34 -1.22 38.76
N ASP A 509 -18.75 -0.32 39.66
CA ASP A 509 -18.40 -0.37 41.08
C ASP A 509 -18.91 -1.66 41.74
N ARG A 510 -20.14 -2.07 41.42
CA ARG A 510 -20.72 -3.32 41.91
C ARG A 510 -19.88 -4.53 41.51
N PHE A 511 -19.47 -4.60 40.25
CA PHE A 511 -18.64 -5.70 39.74
C PHE A 511 -17.26 -5.73 40.41
N LEU A 512 -16.64 -4.56 40.52
CA LEU A 512 -15.32 -4.41 41.12
C LEU A 512 -15.33 -4.75 42.62
N LEU A 513 -16.31 -4.23 43.36
CA LEU A 513 -16.45 -4.50 44.79
C LEU A 513 -16.78 -5.99 45.06
N GLN A 514 -17.62 -6.62 44.22
CA GLN A 514 -17.92 -8.05 44.33
C GLN A 514 -16.66 -8.91 44.13
N THR A 515 -15.83 -8.58 43.13
CA THR A 515 -14.58 -9.32 42.86
C THR A 515 -13.61 -9.25 44.04
N LEU A 516 -13.52 -8.08 44.67
CA LEU A 516 -12.74 -7.89 45.88
C LEU A 516 -13.32 -8.67 47.06
N ALA A 517 -14.64 -8.63 47.24
CA ALA A 517 -15.31 -9.40 48.27
C ALA A 517 -15.08 -10.92 48.12
N ASP A 518 -15.14 -11.45 46.90
CA ASP A 518 -14.85 -12.86 46.65
C ASP A 518 -13.40 -13.21 47.03
N THR A 519 -12.45 -12.34 46.70
CA THR A 519 -11.03 -12.51 47.04
C THR A 519 -10.81 -12.47 48.56
N VAL A 520 -11.43 -11.50 49.24
CA VAL A 520 -11.36 -11.36 50.69
C VAL A 520 -12.02 -12.57 51.37
N ALA A 521 -13.17 -13.04 50.89
CA ALA A 521 -13.86 -14.19 51.45
C ALA A 521 -13.01 -15.48 51.38
N VAL A 522 -12.22 -15.65 50.30
CA VAL A 522 -11.27 -16.77 50.18
C VAL A 522 -10.14 -16.66 51.21
N ALA A 523 -9.66 -15.45 51.51
CA ALA A 523 -8.61 -15.22 52.48
C ALA A 523 -9.08 -15.35 53.95
N LEU A 524 -10.37 -15.17 54.21
CA LEU A 524 -10.99 -15.35 55.52
C LEU A 524 -11.36 -16.82 55.84
N ARG A 525 -11.13 -17.74 54.90
CA ARG A 525 -11.34 -19.19 55.09
C ARG A 525 -10.25 -19.80 55.96
#